data_AF-A0A7W9EC89-F1
#
_entry.id   AF-A0A7W9EC89-F1
#
_cell.length_a   1.000
_cell.length_b   1.000
_cell.length_c   1.000
_cell.angle_alpha   90.00
_cell.angle_beta   90.00
_cell.angle_gamma   90.00
#
_symmetry.space_group_name_H-M   'P 1'
#
loop_
_entity.id
_entity.type
_entity.pdbx_description
1 polymer ?
#
loop_
_entity_poly.entity_id
_entity_poly.type
_entity_poly.pdbx_seq_one_letter_code
_entity_poly.pdbx_strand_id
1 'polypeptide(L)'
;MTMKLIRAALLAVTCALTTPALAQPAVLVPAPIAPAQLEAATVVVAKVFPDGTYKRMLGENLSKMMDGMLDGAAKLPMRSIAAMGNLDEDQIAALGDATLAEVMVIYDPHFRERLQIGTRAMMDSMTDMMTSMEPRVRSGLSRAYARRFTAQQLGELNAFFSTPTGGAYAAESMSLFMDPEVMTEMTAMMPELMTRMPEFIKAMETSTAGLPKPRKIDELSKADRTKLAKLLGVKEKDLRDPPAAPTFEQESGL
;
A
#
# COMPACT_ATOMS: atom_id res chain seq x y z
N MET A 1 73.88 -31.69 -50.60
CA MET A 1 73.88 -30.81 -49.42
C MET A 1 72.69 -29.87 -49.55
N THR A 2 71.81 -29.92 -48.57
CA THR A 2 70.38 -29.57 -48.58
C THR A 2 70.10 -28.07 -48.51
N MET A 3 69.35 -27.50 -49.47
CA MET A 3 68.64 -26.23 -49.28
C MET A 3 67.43 -26.03 -50.23
N LYS A 4 66.26 -25.87 -49.59
CA LYS A 4 65.00 -25.13 -49.94
C LYS A 4 64.25 -25.39 -51.26
N LEU A 5 62.94 -25.63 -51.12
CA LEU A 5 61.80 -24.91 -51.77
C LEU A 5 60.47 -25.54 -51.28
N ILE A 6 59.92 -25.08 -50.16
CA ILE A 6 58.72 -24.22 -50.08
C ILE A 6 57.58 -24.68 -51.02
N ARG A 7 56.62 -25.42 -50.47
CA ARG A 7 55.24 -25.47 -50.97
C ARG A 7 54.32 -24.88 -49.93
N ALA A 8 53.62 -23.84 -50.35
CA ALA A 8 52.60 -23.13 -49.61
C ALA A 8 51.41 -24.06 -49.32
N ALA A 9 50.94 -24.05 -48.08
CA ALA A 9 49.62 -24.51 -47.70
C ALA A 9 48.93 -23.38 -46.93
N LEU A 10 47.95 -22.80 -47.59
CA LEU A 10 47.04 -21.77 -47.11
C LEU A 10 46.14 -22.40 -46.03
N LEU A 11 46.26 -21.98 -44.77
CA LEU A 11 45.19 -22.18 -43.79
C LEU A 11 44.78 -20.83 -43.23
N ALA A 12 43.57 -20.42 -43.60
CA ALA A 12 42.94 -19.18 -43.18
C ALA A 12 42.71 -19.20 -41.66
N VAL A 13 43.29 -18.22 -40.97
CA VAL A 13 42.98 -17.90 -39.58
C VAL A 13 41.66 -17.14 -39.57
N THR A 14 40.57 -17.79 -39.17
CA THR A 14 39.33 -17.12 -38.80
C THR A 14 39.48 -16.52 -37.40
N CYS A 15 39.75 -15.21 -37.33
CA CYS A 15 39.56 -14.44 -36.10
C CYS A 15 38.07 -14.34 -35.78
N ALA A 16 37.61 -15.08 -34.78
CA ALA A 16 36.33 -14.79 -34.14
C ALA A 16 36.48 -13.52 -33.30
N LEU A 17 35.80 -12.45 -33.69
CA LEU A 17 35.69 -11.23 -32.90
C LEU A 17 34.85 -11.56 -31.65
N THR A 18 35.50 -11.60 -30.49
CA THR A 18 34.81 -11.61 -29.19
C THR A 18 34.22 -10.22 -28.94
N THR A 19 32.91 -10.08 -29.12
CA THR A 19 32.19 -8.91 -28.61
C THR A 19 32.14 -8.98 -27.08
N PRO A 20 32.54 -7.92 -26.35
CA PRO A 20 32.34 -7.88 -24.91
C PRO A 20 30.85 -7.76 -24.64
N ALA A 21 30.23 -8.85 -24.17
CA ALA A 21 28.89 -8.79 -23.63
C ALA A 21 28.91 -7.85 -22.42
N LEU A 22 28.22 -6.71 -22.53
CA LEU A 22 27.90 -5.86 -21.40
C LEU A 22 27.25 -6.75 -20.34
N ALA A 23 27.90 -6.92 -19.19
CA ALA A 23 27.37 -7.65 -18.06
C ALA A 23 26.05 -7.00 -17.63
N GLN A 24 24.94 -7.62 -18.01
CA GLN A 24 23.66 -7.35 -17.36
C GLN A 24 23.86 -7.68 -15.88
N PRO A 25 23.43 -6.83 -14.93
CA PRO A 25 23.44 -7.19 -13.52
C PRO A 25 22.65 -8.49 -13.41
N ALA A 26 23.34 -9.58 -13.06
CA ALA A 26 22.69 -10.85 -12.81
C ALA A 26 21.61 -10.59 -11.77
N VAL A 27 20.36 -10.81 -12.15
CA VAL A 27 19.26 -10.85 -11.18
C VAL A 27 19.68 -11.91 -10.17
N LEU A 28 20.01 -11.49 -8.95
CA LEU A 28 20.36 -12.37 -7.84
C LEU A 28 19.16 -13.29 -7.62
N VAL A 29 19.20 -14.47 -8.24
CA VAL A 29 18.23 -15.53 -7.97
C VAL A 29 18.47 -15.90 -6.50
N PRO A 30 17.51 -15.68 -5.59
CA PRO A 30 17.71 -15.99 -4.19
C PRO A 30 18.05 -17.48 -4.06
N ALA A 31 19.03 -17.79 -3.21
CA ALA A 31 19.50 -19.15 -3.02
C ALA A 31 18.32 -20.12 -2.74
N PRO A 32 18.36 -21.34 -3.29
CA PRO A 32 17.29 -22.31 -3.07
C PRO A 32 17.15 -22.64 -1.57
N ILE A 33 15.91 -22.70 -1.09
CA ILE A 33 15.61 -23.04 0.31
C ILE A 33 15.73 -24.56 0.47
N ALA A 34 16.50 -25.01 1.47
CA ALA A 34 16.58 -26.43 1.79
C ALA A 34 15.21 -26.96 2.29
N PRO A 35 14.74 -28.14 1.85
CA PRO A 35 13.43 -28.67 2.26
C PRO A 35 13.22 -28.74 3.78
N ALA A 36 14.21 -29.20 4.53
CA ALA A 36 14.14 -29.27 5.99
C ALA A 36 14.02 -27.88 6.66
N GLN A 37 14.62 -26.85 6.07
CA GLN A 37 14.51 -25.47 6.58
C GLN A 37 13.12 -24.89 6.29
N LEU A 38 12.54 -25.22 5.14
CA LEU A 38 11.17 -24.85 4.81
C LEU A 38 10.16 -25.53 5.75
N GLU A 39 10.37 -26.81 6.07
CA GLU A 39 9.53 -27.55 7.02
C GLU A 39 9.60 -26.92 8.43
N ALA A 40 10.81 -26.68 8.95
CA ALA A 40 10.99 -26.01 10.25
C ALA A 40 10.32 -24.62 10.29
N ALA A 41 10.46 -23.83 9.21
CA ALA A 41 9.79 -22.54 9.11
C ALA A 41 8.26 -22.65 9.04
N THR A 42 7.73 -23.69 8.40
CA THR A 42 6.29 -23.95 8.30
C THR A 42 5.70 -24.23 9.69
N VAL A 43 6.41 -25.00 10.52
CA VAL A 43 6.01 -25.26 11.92
C VAL A 43 5.96 -23.97 12.74
N VAL A 44 6.99 -23.14 12.65
CA VAL A 44 7.04 -21.84 13.36
C VAL A 44 5.91 -20.91 12.89
N VAL A 45 5.70 -20.79 11.58
CA VAL A 45 4.66 -19.93 11.02
C VAL A 45 3.26 -20.39 11.42
N ALA A 46 3.03 -21.69 11.60
CA ALA A 46 1.74 -22.17 12.10
C ALA A 46 1.38 -21.67 13.50
N LYS A 47 2.37 -21.26 14.30
CA LYS A 47 2.18 -20.66 15.63
C LYS A 47 1.96 -19.15 15.56
N VAL A 48 2.71 -18.47 14.69
CA VAL A 48 2.65 -17.00 14.50
C VAL A 48 1.41 -16.58 13.73
N PHE A 49 1.01 -17.39 12.75
CA PHE A 49 -0.12 -17.13 11.87
C PHE A 49 -1.01 -18.37 11.81
N PRO A 50 -1.73 -18.68 12.91
CA PRO A 50 -2.60 -19.85 13.00
C PRO A 50 -3.79 -19.74 12.05
N ASP A 51 -4.50 -20.86 11.86
CA ASP A 51 -5.67 -20.86 10.99
C ASP A 51 -6.76 -19.91 11.51
N GLY A 52 -7.42 -19.22 10.58
CA GLY A 52 -8.45 -18.23 10.86
C GLY A 52 -7.90 -16.92 11.44
N THR A 53 -6.61 -16.63 11.26
CA THR A 53 -6.01 -15.37 11.71
C THR A 53 -6.70 -14.17 11.08
N TYR A 54 -7.04 -14.22 9.78
CA TYR A 54 -7.75 -13.10 9.15
C TYR A 54 -9.16 -12.91 9.71
N LYS A 55 -9.90 -14.00 9.93
CA LYS A 55 -11.22 -13.93 10.56
C LYS A 55 -11.16 -13.34 11.97
N ARG A 56 -10.13 -13.67 12.75
CA ARG A 56 -9.93 -13.12 14.10
C ARG A 56 -9.58 -11.64 14.07
N MET A 57 -8.67 -11.23 13.18
CA MET A 57 -8.27 -9.83 13.00
C MET A 57 -9.45 -8.96 12.52
N LEU A 58 -10.28 -9.48 11.62
CA LEU A 58 -11.49 -8.82 11.12
C LEU A 58 -12.72 -9.04 12.03
N GLY A 59 -12.51 -9.61 13.22
CA GLY A 59 -13.57 -10.01 14.14
C GLY A 59 -14.32 -8.84 14.77
N GLU A 60 -15.05 -9.15 15.84
CA GLU A 60 -16.04 -8.26 16.45
C GLU A 60 -15.52 -6.87 16.85
N ASN A 61 -14.25 -6.73 17.21
CA ASN A 61 -13.68 -5.43 17.57
C ASN A 61 -13.64 -4.46 16.39
N LEU A 62 -13.28 -4.94 15.19
CA LEU A 62 -13.31 -4.13 13.98
C LEU A 62 -14.75 -3.80 13.57
N SER A 63 -15.67 -4.76 13.72
CA SER A 63 -17.10 -4.53 13.47
C SER A 63 -17.65 -3.42 14.36
N LYS A 64 -17.36 -3.44 15.67
CA LYS A 64 -17.77 -2.41 16.62
C LYS A 64 -17.19 -1.03 16.28
N MET A 65 -15.94 -0.98 15.84
CA MET A 65 -15.31 0.26 15.38
C MET A 65 -16.05 0.84 14.16
N MET A 66 -16.37 0.00 13.17
CA MET A 66 -17.11 0.43 11.98
C MET A 66 -18.54 0.86 12.29
N ASP A 67 -19.23 0.14 13.17
CA ASP A 67 -20.57 0.52 13.64
C ASP A 67 -20.55 1.91 14.30
N GLY A 68 -19.53 2.19 15.12
CA GLY A 68 -19.31 3.51 15.70
C GLY A 68 -19.06 4.60 14.64
N MET A 69 -18.29 4.30 13.61
CA MET A 69 -18.03 5.22 12.49
C MET A 69 -19.30 5.51 11.69
N LEU A 70 -20.11 4.49 11.39
CA LEU A 70 -21.38 4.63 10.68
C LEU A 70 -22.39 5.47 11.48
N ASP A 71 -22.48 5.23 12.79
CA ASP A 71 -23.34 6.01 13.67
C ASP A 71 -22.88 7.48 13.76
N GLY A 72 -21.56 7.71 13.84
CA GLY A 72 -20.98 9.05 13.77
C GLY A 72 -21.31 9.78 12.46
N ALA A 73 -21.14 9.10 11.32
CA ALA A 73 -21.45 9.66 10.01
C ALA A 73 -22.95 9.97 9.84
N ALA A 74 -23.82 9.08 10.33
CA ALA A 74 -25.27 9.27 10.28
C ALA A 74 -25.74 10.50 11.08
N LYS A 75 -25.00 10.88 12.11
CA LYS A 75 -25.27 12.04 12.97
C LYS A 75 -24.67 13.34 12.45
N LEU A 76 -23.95 13.33 11.33
CA LEU A 76 -23.38 14.55 10.75
C LEU A 76 -24.50 15.50 10.29
N PRO A 77 -24.44 16.79 10.67
CA PRO A 77 -25.35 17.81 10.16
C PRO A 77 -25.18 18.01 8.64
N MET A 78 -26.28 18.23 7.91
CA MET A 78 -26.23 18.48 6.47
C MET A 78 -25.39 19.70 6.10
N ARG A 79 -25.38 20.74 6.94
CA ARG A 79 -24.50 21.91 6.79
C ARG A 79 -23.01 21.55 6.79
N SER A 80 -22.59 20.60 7.63
CA SER A 80 -21.20 20.14 7.68
C SER A 80 -20.83 19.34 6.44
N ILE A 81 -21.76 18.56 5.89
CA ILE A 81 -21.59 17.85 4.62
C ILE A 81 -21.49 18.83 3.45
N ALA A 82 -22.33 19.86 3.45
CA ALA A 82 -22.33 20.89 2.40
C ALA A 82 -21.05 21.74 2.40
N ALA A 83 -20.52 22.06 3.59
CA ALA A 83 -19.22 22.72 3.71
C ALA A 83 -18.06 21.89 3.13
N MET A 84 -18.08 20.55 3.32
CA MET A 84 -17.10 19.66 2.68
C MET A 84 -17.28 19.57 1.16
N GLY A 85 -18.50 19.78 0.65
CA GLY A 85 -18.83 19.80 -0.77
C GLY A 85 -18.56 21.12 -1.48
N ASN A 86 -17.96 22.10 -0.79
CA ASN A 86 -17.59 23.41 -1.32
C ASN A 86 -18.79 24.25 -1.83
N LEU A 87 -19.94 24.14 -1.16
CA LEU A 87 -21.10 25.02 -1.39
C LEU A 87 -20.87 26.40 -0.77
N ASP A 88 -21.52 27.42 -1.34
CA ASP A 88 -21.42 28.81 -0.86
C ASP A 88 -22.07 29.00 0.52
N GLU A 89 -21.58 29.95 1.31
CA GLU A 89 -22.02 30.22 2.69
C GLU A 89 -23.54 30.47 2.81
N ASP A 90 -24.13 31.17 1.84
CA ASP A 90 -25.58 31.42 1.78
C ASP A 90 -26.39 30.13 1.57
N GLN A 91 -25.86 29.18 0.81
CA GLN A 91 -26.49 27.87 0.57
C GLN A 91 -26.37 26.98 1.79
N ILE A 92 -25.24 27.04 2.50
CA ILE A 92 -25.02 26.32 3.76
C ILE A 92 -25.92 26.88 4.86
N ALA A 93 -26.09 28.20 4.96
CA ALA A 93 -26.97 28.85 5.93
C ALA A 93 -28.45 28.51 5.72
N ALA A 94 -28.86 28.24 4.48
CA ALA A 94 -30.21 27.80 4.15
C ALA A 94 -30.46 26.31 4.49
N LEU A 95 -29.40 25.50 4.65
CA LEU A 95 -29.49 24.11 5.09
C LEU A 95 -29.62 24.10 6.62
N GLY A 96 -30.85 23.94 7.12
CA GLY A 96 -31.15 23.87 8.55
C GLY A 96 -30.46 22.68 9.27
N ASP A 97 -30.84 22.46 10.53
CA ASP A 97 -30.15 21.51 11.43
C ASP A 97 -30.39 20.01 11.16
N ALA A 98 -31.02 19.68 10.01
CA ALA A 98 -31.28 18.30 9.66
C ALA A 98 -29.99 17.50 9.51
N THR A 99 -30.01 16.26 9.98
CA THR A 99 -28.93 15.29 9.82
C THR A 99 -29.12 14.45 8.56
N LEU A 100 -28.03 13.87 8.06
CA LEU A 100 -28.10 12.94 6.93
C LEU A 100 -29.10 11.81 7.18
N ALA A 101 -29.12 11.24 8.39
CA ALA A 101 -30.04 10.16 8.73
C ALA A 101 -31.51 10.58 8.64
N GLU A 102 -31.87 11.78 9.10
CA GLU A 102 -33.25 12.28 9.04
C GLU A 102 -33.72 12.48 7.60
N VAL A 103 -32.86 13.02 6.74
CA VAL A 103 -33.16 13.17 5.31
C VAL A 103 -33.34 11.79 4.66
N MET A 104 -32.44 10.84 4.93
CA MET A 104 -32.47 9.53 4.28
C MET A 104 -33.64 8.65 4.75
N VAL A 105 -34.11 8.78 5.99
CA VAL A 105 -35.28 8.06 6.50
C VAL A 105 -36.58 8.46 5.77
N ILE A 106 -36.66 9.69 5.24
CA ILE A 106 -37.79 10.12 4.40
C ILE A 106 -37.86 9.30 3.10
N TYR A 107 -36.69 9.01 2.50
CA TYR A 107 -36.60 8.26 1.24
C TYR A 107 -36.64 6.74 1.45
N ASP A 108 -36.02 6.25 2.52
CA ASP A 108 -35.99 4.85 2.90
C ASP A 108 -36.22 4.72 4.41
N PRO A 109 -37.46 4.41 4.85
CA PRO A 109 -37.77 4.19 6.26
C PRO A 109 -36.89 3.12 6.93
N HIS A 110 -36.32 2.21 6.15
CA HIS A 110 -35.40 1.16 6.59
C HIS A 110 -33.93 1.49 6.30
N PHE A 111 -33.58 2.76 6.00
CA PHE A 111 -32.23 3.17 5.62
C PHE A 111 -31.15 2.66 6.56
N ARG A 112 -31.35 2.82 7.88
CA ARG A 112 -30.39 2.36 8.90
C ARG A 112 -30.24 0.85 8.89
N GLU A 113 -31.36 0.12 8.83
CA GLU A 113 -31.36 -1.34 8.79
C GLU A 113 -30.67 -1.86 7.52
N ARG A 114 -31.00 -1.28 6.36
CA ARG A 114 -30.37 -1.60 5.07
C ARG A 114 -28.87 -1.33 5.08
N LEU A 115 -28.46 -0.17 5.60
CA LEU A 115 -27.06 0.20 5.72
C LEU A 115 -26.30 -0.81 6.60
N GLN A 116 -26.84 -1.13 7.78
CA GLN A 116 -26.23 -2.11 8.68
C GLN A 116 -26.14 -3.52 8.07
N ILE A 117 -27.22 -4.01 7.44
CA ILE A 117 -27.22 -5.32 6.77
C ILE A 117 -26.23 -5.32 5.60
N GLY A 118 -26.23 -4.27 4.78
CA GLY A 118 -25.32 -4.12 3.65
C GLY A 118 -23.86 -4.09 4.08
N THR A 119 -23.52 -3.31 5.11
CA THR A 119 -22.16 -3.26 5.66
C THR A 119 -21.74 -4.61 6.24
N ARG A 120 -22.61 -5.28 7.02
CA ARG A 120 -22.31 -6.62 7.55
C ARG A 120 -22.05 -7.62 6.42
N ALA A 121 -22.92 -7.68 5.42
CA ALA A 121 -22.76 -8.60 4.28
C ALA A 121 -21.47 -8.33 3.49
N MET A 122 -21.09 -7.06 3.33
CA MET A 122 -19.82 -6.67 2.70
C MET A 122 -18.63 -7.14 3.53
N MET A 123 -18.66 -6.97 4.86
CA MET A 123 -17.59 -7.39 5.76
C MET A 123 -17.45 -8.91 5.83
N ASP A 124 -18.56 -9.64 5.86
CA ASP A 124 -18.57 -11.11 5.79
C ASP A 124 -17.94 -11.59 4.48
N SER A 125 -18.33 -10.99 3.36
CA SER A 125 -17.77 -11.30 2.04
C SER A 125 -16.26 -11.02 1.97
N MET A 126 -15.80 -9.91 2.56
CA MET A 126 -14.39 -9.58 2.64
C MET A 126 -13.62 -10.55 3.54
N THR A 127 -14.21 -10.95 4.67
CA THR A 127 -13.64 -11.93 5.59
C THR A 127 -13.48 -13.29 4.93
N ASP A 128 -14.48 -13.75 4.19
CA ASP A 128 -14.44 -15.01 3.44
C ASP A 128 -13.36 -14.97 2.37
N MET A 129 -13.29 -13.87 1.60
CA MET A 129 -12.24 -13.68 0.60
C MET A 129 -10.85 -13.74 1.24
N MET A 130 -10.59 -13.00 2.31
CA MET A 130 -9.28 -12.99 2.98
C MET A 130 -8.94 -14.34 3.59
N THR A 131 -9.92 -15.01 4.22
CA THR A 131 -9.75 -16.35 4.80
C THR A 131 -9.40 -17.38 3.71
N SER A 132 -9.97 -17.26 2.51
CA SER A 132 -9.63 -18.12 1.38
C SER A 132 -8.18 -17.95 0.90
N MET A 133 -7.59 -16.77 1.11
CA MET A 133 -6.21 -16.45 0.74
C MET A 133 -5.20 -16.89 1.80
N GLU A 134 -5.66 -17.17 3.02
CA GLU A 134 -4.83 -17.48 4.18
C GLU A 134 -3.79 -18.58 3.92
N PRO A 135 -4.13 -19.72 3.28
CA PRO A 135 -3.15 -20.78 3.01
C PRO A 135 -1.98 -20.30 2.13
N ARG A 136 -2.27 -19.42 1.15
CA ARG A 136 -1.23 -18.86 0.28
C ARG A 136 -0.32 -17.90 1.04
N VAL A 137 -0.89 -17.09 1.94
CA VAL A 137 -0.13 -16.18 2.79
C VAL A 137 0.78 -16.97 3.72
N ARG A 138 0.26 -17.99 4.41
CA ARG A 138 1.05 -18.90 5.26
C ARG A 138 2.19 -19.57 4.51
N SER A 139 1.93 -20.04 3.30
CA SER A 139 2.98 -20.61 2.43
C SER A 139 4.06 -19.57 2.08
N GLY A 140 3.67 -18.33 1.79
CA GLY A 140 4.58 -17.21 1.56
C GLY A 140 5.43 -16.87 2.79
N LEU A 141 4.80 -16.78 3.96
CA LEU A 141 5.46 -16.53 5.25
C LEU A 141 6.46 -17.66 5.57
N SER A 142 6.09 -18.92 5.36
CA SER A 142 6.98 -20.06 5.59
C SER A 142 8.27 -19.95 4.75
N ARG A 143 8.14 -19.59 3.46
CA ARG A 143 9.31 -19.32 2.61
C ARG A 143 10.10 -18.07 3.03
N ALA A 144 9.45 -17.06 3.58
CA ALA A 144 10.13 -15.86 4.07
C ALA A 144 10.93 -16.14 5.34
N TYR A 145 10.35 -16.88 6.29
CA TYR A 145 11.02 -17.33 7.52
C TYR A 145 12.20 -18.23 7.19
N ALA A 146 12.01 -19.21 6.29
CA ALA A 146 13.08 -20.12 5.88
C ALA A 146 14.28 -19.41 5.23
N ARG A 147 14.09 -18.23 4.62
CA ARG A 147 15.19 -17.44 4.07
C ARG A 147 15.88 -16.54 5.09
N ARG A 148 15.16 -16.11 6.13
CA ARG A 148 15.64 -15.13 7.11
C ARG A 148 16.29 -15.75 8.33
N PHE A 149 15.86 -16.95 8.71
CA PHE A 149 16.30 -17.61 9.93
C PHE A 149 17.03 -18.92 9.62
N THR A 150 18.10 -19.18 10.37
CA THR A 150 18.81 -20.46 10.31
C THR A 150 17.97 -21.58 10.91
N ALA A 151 18.33 -22.84 10.63
CA ALA A 151 17.65 -23.99 11.23
C ALA A 151 17.68 -23.95 12.77
N GLN A 152 18.79 -23.50 13.36
CA GLN A 152 18.90 -23.34 14.81
C GLN A 152 17.91 -22.29 15.33
N GLN A 153 17.86 -21.11 14.71
CA GLN A 153 16.94 -20.03 15.13
C GLN A 153 15.47 -20.45 14.98
N LEU A 154 15.12 -21.18 13.91
CA LEU A 154 13.78 -21.73 13.75
C LEU A 154 13.44 -22.75 14.84
N GLY A 155 14.40 -23.57 15.26
CA GLY A 155 14.25 -24.48 16.40
C GLY A 155 14.03 -23.76 17.73
N GLU A 156 14.80 -22.71 17.99
CA GLU A 156 14.67 -21.86 19.19
C GLU A 156 13.31 -21.14 19.22
N LEU A 157 12.88 -20.56 18.09
CA LEU A 157 11.55 -19.95 17.96
C LEU A 157 10.44 -20.96 18.21
N ASN A 158 10.55 -22.17 17.64
CA ASN A 158 9.57 -23.22 17.86
C ASN A 158 9.50 -23.65 19.34
N ALA A 159 10.65 -23.78 20.00
CA ALA A 159 10.71 -24.09 21.44
C ALA A 159 10.03 -23.00 22.27
N PHE A 160 10.33 -21.72 21.99
CA PHE A 160 9.70 -20.59 22.67
C PHE A 160 8.18 -20.55 22.44
N PHE A 161 7.71 -20.63 21.19
CA PHE A 161 6.29 -20.61 20.85
C PHE A 161 5.51 -21.86 21.29
N SER A 162 6.22 -22.90 21.74
CA SER A 162 5.60 -24.07 22.38
C SER A 162 5.38 -23.88 23.89
N THR A 163 5.93 -22.82 24.50
CA THR A 163 5.60 -22.43 25.87
C THR A 163 4.22 -21.75 25.92
N PRO A 164 3.51 -21.75 27.07
CA PRO A 164 2.23 -21.05 27.19
C PRO A 164 2.32 -19.57 26.83
N THR A 165 3.33 -18.86 27.34
CA THR A 165 3.54 -17.44 27.05
C THR A 165 3.95 -17.18 25.61
N GLY A 166 4.88 -17.97 25.07
CA GLY A 166 5.33 -17.80 23.69
C GLY A 166 4.23 -18.10 22.67
N GLY A 167 3.38 -19.08 22.94
CA GLY A 167 2.22 -19.39 22.10
C GLY A 167 1.19 -18.26 22.09
N ALA A 168 0.86 -17.69 23.26
CA ALA A 168 -0.02 -16.53 23.36
C ALA A 168 0.56 -15.32 22.61
N TYR A 169 1.83 -14.99 22.86
CA TYR A 169 2.51 -13.91 22.16
C TYR A 169 2.51 -14.11 20.64
N ALA A 170 2.85 -15.31 20.16
CA ALA A 170 2.90 -15.59 18.72
C ALA A 170 1.54 -15.36 18.04
N ALA A 171 0.45 -15.84 18.65
CA ALA A 171 -0.90 -15.73 18.11
C ALA A 171 -1.47 -14.31 18.17
N GLU A 172 -1.06 -13.51 19.16
CA GLU A 172 -1.60 -12.16 19.40
C GLU A 172 -0.75 -11.05 18.80
N SER A 173 0.56 -11.26 18.60
CA SER A 173 1.53 -10.23 18.21
C SER A 173 1.14 -9.40 16.98
N MET A 174 0.55 -10.01 15.95
CA MET A 174 0.07 -9.28 14.78
C MET A 174 -1.17 -8.43 15.06
N SER A 175 -2.05 -8.89 15.97
CA SER A 175 -3.27 -8.18 16.32
C SER A 175 -3.00 -7.00 17.26
N LEU A 176 -1.90 -7.03 18.03
CA LEU A 176 -1.51 -5.93 18.92
C LEU A 176 -1.29 -4.60 18.16
N PHE A 177 -0.87 -4.63 16.90
CA PHE A 177 -0.77 -3.40 16.08
C PHE A 177 -2.14 -2.83 15.67
N MET A 178 -3.19 -3.64 15.73
CA MET A 178 -4.57 -3.23 15.51
C MET A 178 -5.32 -3.04 16.83
N ASP A 179 -4.60 -3.05 17.95
CA ASP A 179 -5.20 -2.82 19.26
C ASP A 179 -5.82 -1.41 19.32
N PRO A 180 -7.03 -1.25 19.87
CA PRO A 180 -7.67 0.06 19.98
C PRO A 180 -6.84 1.12 20.69
N GLU A 181 -6.03 0.76 21.69
CA GLU A 181 -5.16 1.70 22.40
C GLU A 181 -4.04 2.21 21.48
N VAL A 182 -3.40 1.30 20.72
CA VAL A 182 -2.38 1.65 19.73
C VAL A 182 -2.96 2.52 18.62
N MET A 183 -4.15 2.17 18.12
CA MET A 183 -4.85 2.95 17.09
C MET A 183 -5.24 4.34 17.59
N THR A 184 -5.67 4.46 18.86
CA THR A 184 -6.00 5.75 19.47
C THR A 184 -4.80 6.68 19.44
N GLU A 185 -3.63 6.19 19.87
CA GLU A 185 -2.38 6.98 19.81
C GLU A 185 -2.02 7.37 18.37
N MET A 186 -2.14 6.45 17.41
CA MET A 186 -1.91 6.79 15.99
C MET A 186 -2.86 7.88 15.48
N THR A 187 -4.14 7.86 15.87
CA THR A 187 -5.08 8.92 15.50
C THR A 187 -4.76 10.25 16.18
N ALA A 188 -4.25 10.22 17.41
CA ALA A 188 -3.83 11.40 18.16
C ALA A 188 -2.58 12.07 17.56
N MET A 189 -1.80 11.35 16.75
CA MET A 189 -0.66 11.94 16.01
C MET A 189 -1.08 12.79 14.80
N MET A 190 -2.29 12.59 14.26
CA MET A 190 -2.72 13.27 13.03
C MET A 190 -2.76 14.81 13.17
N PRO A 191 -3.29 15.41 14.26
CA PRO A 191 -3.25 16.86 14.47
C PRO A 191 -1.82 17.43 14.54
N GLU A 192 -0.89 16.70 15.16
CA GLU A 192 0.51 17.11 15.22
C GLU A 192 1.15 17.10 13.82
N LEU A 193 0.87 16.07 13.03
CA LEU A 193 1.33 15.99 11.65
C LEU A 193 0.83 17.20 10.83
N MET A 194 -0.45 17.57 10.98
CA MET A 194 -1.02 18.73 10.31
C MET A 194 -0.36 20.04 10.73
N THR A 195 -0.01 20.19 12.01
CA THR A 195 0.70 21.37 12.54
C THR A 195 2.11 21.48 11.97
N ARG A 196 2.78 20.35 11.71
CA ARG A 196 4.13 20.28 11.13
C ARG A 196 4.15 20.31 9.60
N MET A 197 3.00 20.28 8.91
CA MET A 197 2.93 20.35 7.44
C MET A 197 3.77 21.48 6.82
N PRO A 198 3.78 22.71 7.35
CA PRO A 198 4.61 23.79 6.82
C PRO A 198 6.11 23.47 6.84
N GLU A 199 6.60 22.77 7.87
CA GLU A 199 8.00 22.36 7.97
C GLU A 199 8.36 21.34 6.88
N PHE A 200 7.48 20.38 6.62
CA PHE A 200 7.66 19.40 5.56
C PHE A 200 7.67 20.04 4.17
N ILE A 201 6.79 21.02 3.94
CA ILE A 201 6.76 21.79 2.68
C ILE A 201 8.09 22.51 2.48
N LYS A 202 8.57 23.23 3.49
CA LYS A 202 9.86 23.93 3.43
C LYS A 202 11.03 22.99 3.19
N ALA A 203 11.03 21.81 3.81
CA ALA A 203 12.05 20.78 3.60
C ALA A 203 12.02 20.25 2.15
N MET A 204 10.83 20.04 1.58
CA MET A 204 10.64 19.65 0.19
C MET A 204 11.12 20.74 -0.78
N GLU A 205 10.71 21.99 -0.59
CA GLU A 205 11.15 23.13 -1.41
C GLU A 205 12.67 23.27 -1.41
N THR A 206 13.29 23.22 -0.23
CA THR A 206 14.75 23.29 -0.08
C THR A 206 15.44 22.15 -0.84
N SER A 207 14.92 20.93 -0.73
CA SER A 207 15.49 19.75 -1.38
C SER A 207 15.32 19.75 -2.91
N THR A 208 14.31 20.47 -3.42
CA THR A 208 13.97 20.52 -4.85
C THR A 208 14.41 21.83 -5.53
N ALA A 209 14.93 22.80 -4.78
CA ALA A 209 15.31 24.12 -5.29
C ALA A 209 16.33 24.09 -6.44
N GLY A 210 17.15 23.04 -6.53
CA GLY A 210 18.13 22.84 -7.61
C GLY A 210 17.57 22.21 -8.88
N LEU A 211 16.30 21.77 -8.90
CA LEU A 211 15.68 21.16 -10.07
C LEU A 211 15.12 22.23 -11.02
N PRO A 212 15.18 22.01 -12.35
CA PRO A 212 14.49 22.88 -13.29
C PRO A 212 12.98 22.82 -13.04
N LYS A 213 12.29 23.92 -13.34
CA LYS A 213 10.83 23.98 -13.22
C LYS A 213 10.19 22.85 -14.04
N PRO A 214 9.05 22.28 -13.57
CA PRO A 214 8.27 21.35 -14.37
C PRO A 214 7.99 21.92 -15.76
N ARG A 215 8.18 21.10 -16.79
CA ARG A 215 7.90 21.51 -18.18
C ARG A 215 6.41 21.80 -18.35
N LYS A 216 6.09 22.88 -19.03
CA LYS A 216 4.74 23.20 -19.48
C LYS A 216 4.35 22.36 -20.70
N ILE A 217 3.05 22.27 -20.98
CA ILE A 217 2.51 21.50 -22.11
C ILE A 217 3.01 22.02 -23.46
N ASP A 218 3.24 23.32 -23.58
CA ASP A 218 3.80 23.95 -24.78
C ASP A 218 5.28 23.60 -25.00
N GLU A 219 6.03 23.36 -23.93
CA GLU A 219 7.42 22.88 -23.92
C GLU A 219 7.55 21.37 -24.19
N LEU A 220 6.45 20.61 -24.24
CA LEU A 220 6.45 19.20 -24.57
C LEU A 220 6.59 18.97 -26.08
N SER A 221 7.30 17.90 -26.46
CA SER A 221 7.31 17.45 -27.85
C SER A 221 5.93 16.94 -28.27
N LYS A 222 5.64 16.88 -29.58
CA LYS A 222 4.39 16.30 -30.08
C LYS A 222 4.21 14.85 -29.60
N ALA A 223 5.29 14.06 -29.62
CA ALA A 223 5.27 12.68 -29.13
C ALA A 223 4.93 12.60 -27.63
N ASP A 224 5.49 13.50 -26.82
CA ASP A 224 5.19 13.57 -25.38
C ASP A 224 3.73 13.98 -25.12
N ARG A 225 3.19 14.95 -25.87
CA ARG A 225 1.78 15.34 -25.78
C ARG A 225 0.83 14.21 -26.18
N THR A 226 1.11 13.51 -27.28
CA THR A 226 0.32 12.35 -27.71
C THR A 226 0.35 11.24 -26.65
N LYS A 227 1.53 10.96 -26.10
CA LYS A 227 1.70 9.98 -25.03
C LYS A 227 0.92 10.38 -23.77
N LEU A 228 1.02 11.65 -23.36
CA LEU A 228 0.34 12.18 -22.18
C LEU A 228 -1.19 12.14 -22.34
N ALA A 229 -1.71 12.58 -23.49
CA ALA A 229 -3.13 12.54 -23.81
C ALA A 229 -3.68 11.11 -23.78
N LYS A 230 -2.95 10.15 -24.35
CA LYS A 230 -3.32 8.72 -24.32
C LYS A 230 -3.35 8.16 -22.90
N LEU A 231 -2.38 8.51 -22.06
CA LEU A 231 -2.33 8.05 -20.66
C LEU A 231 -3.46 8.62 -19.82
N LEU A 232 -3.84 9.87 -20.07
CA LEU A 232 -4.91 10.57 -19.33
C LEU A 232 -6.31 10.33 -19.91
N GLY A 233 -6.42 9.65 -21.06
CA GLY A 233 -7.71 9.41 -21.73
C GLY A 233 -8.38 10.68 -22.28
N VAL A 234 -7.61 11.75 -22.50
CA VAL A 234 -8.11 13.03 -23.03
C VAL A 234 -7.56 13.30 -24.43
N LYS A 235 -8.11 14.29 -25.15
CA LYS A 235 -7.55 14.73 -26.44
C LYS A 235 -6.36 15.65 -26.17
N GLU A 236 -5.37 15.65 -27.07
CA GLU A 236 -4.17 16.50 -26.92
C GLU A 236 -4.49 17.98 -26.74
N LYS A 237 -5.53 18.48 -27.42
CA LYS A 237 -5.99 19.87 -27.31
C LYS A 237 -6.63 20.23 -25.96
N ASP A 238 -6.98 19.22 -25.17
CA ASP A 238 -7.62 19.36 -23.86
C ASP A 238 -6.59 19.20 -22.72
N LEU A 239 -5.31 18.97 -23.04
CA LEU A 239 -4.22 18.96 -22.06
C LEU A 239 -4.03 20.34 -21.45
N ARG A 240 -3.82 20.37 -20.14
CA ARG A 240 -3.56 21.59 -19.36
C ARG A 240 -2.24 21.44 -18.61
N ASP A 241 -1.58 22.57 -18.36
CA ASP A 241 -0.42 22.60 -17.48
C ASP A 241 -0.78 21.99 -16.12
N PRO A 242 0.14 21.25 -15.47
CA PRO A 242 -0.08 20.84 -14.10
C PRO A 242 -0.31 22.09 -13.25
N PRO A 243 -1.17 22.01 -12.21
CA PRO A 243 -1.22 23.09 -11.22
C PRO A 243 0.21 23.36 -10.74
N ALA A 244 0.52 24.63 -10.47
CA ALA A 244 1.80 24.96 -9.84
C ALA A 244 2.02 24.00 -8.67
N ALA A 245 3.26 23.54 -8.46
CA ALA A 245 3.60 22.72 -7.30
C ALA A 245 2.93 23.36 -6.08
N PRO A 246 2.25 22.59 -5.22
CA PRO A 246 1.33 23.15 -4.24
C PRO A 246 2.06 24.14 -3.36
N THR A 247 1.91 25.43 -3.68
CA THR A 247 2.17 26.53 -2.80
C THR A 247 0.95 26.55 -1.91
N PHE A 248 1.07 25.94 -0.73
CA PHE A 248 0.12 26.18 0.34
C PHE A 248 0.42 27.58 0.88
N GLU A 249 0.07 28.60 0.09
CA GLU A 249 0.07 29.97 0.56
C GLU A 249 -0.85 30.02 1.77
N GLN A 250 -0.30 30.49 2.89
CA GLN A 250 -1.09 30.84 4.05
C GLN A 250 -2.16 31.83 3.59
N GLU A 251 -3.39 31.37 3.42
CA GLU A 251 -4.54 32.25 3.58
C GLU A 251 -4.54 32.69 5.05
N SER A 252 -3.78 33.74 5.32
CA SER A 252 -3.91 34.54 6.52
C SER A 252 -5.28 35.20 6.46
N GLY A 253 -6.28 34.50 6.98
CA GLY A 253 -7.57 35.08 7.31
C GLY A 253 -7.40 36.15 8.38
N LEU A 254 -7.56 37.40 7.95
CA LEU A 254 -8.15 38.48 8.74
C LEU A 254 -9.43 38.91 8.01
#